data_AF-A0A4Q3CU81-F1
#
_entry.id   AF-A0A4Q3CU81-F1
#
_cell.length_a   1.000
_cell.length_b   1.000
_cell.length_c   1.000
_cell.angle_alpha   90.00
_cell.angle_beta   90.00
_cell.angle_gamma   90.00
#
_symmetry.space_group_name_H-M   'P 1'
#
loop_
_entity.id
_entity.type
_entity.pdbx_description
1 polymer ?
#
loop_
_entity_poly.entity_id
_entity_poly.type
_entity_poly.pdbx_seq_one_letter_code
_entity_poly.pdbx_strand_id
1 'polypeptide(L)'
;AMAQARKNLVTVSLKNDTLHYAIRGTHGATRVLMQPASSGTGVIAGGGMRAVLECVGVRNVLAKSYGSRNPINVVRATITALAALRSPDDIAAKRGKSVEEIAG
;
A
#
# COMPACT_ATOMS: atom_id res chain seq x y z
N ALA A 1 5.09 4.47 -22.11
CA ALA A 1 4.63 3.93 -20.81
C ALA A 1 5.70 3.12 -20.07
N MET A 2 6.19 2.00 -20.64
CA MET A 2 7.14 1.09 -19.95
C MET A 2 8.46 1.75 -19.48
N ALA A 3 9.07 2.61 -20.30
CA ALA A 3 10.29 3.32 -19.92
C ALA A 3 10.08 4.25 -18.71
N GLN A 4 8.93 4.94 -18.65
CA GLN A 4 8.61 5.85 -17.56
C GLN A 4 8.29 5.09 -16.27
N ALA A 5 7.64 3.92 -16.36
CA ALA A 5 7.38 3.07 -15.20
C ALA A 5 8.68 2.59 -14.55
N ARG A 6 9.65 2.13 -15.36
CA ARG A 6 10.97 1.69 -14.86
C ARG A 6 11.78 2.79 -14.19
N LYS A 7 11.62 4.05 -14.64
CA LYS A 7 12.32 5.20 -14.04
C LYS A 7 11.74 5.63 -12.69
N ASN A 8 10.46 5.35 -12.43
CA ASN A 8 9.73 5.81 -11.24
C ASN A 8 9.37 4.65 -10.32
N LEU A 9 10.33 3.74 -10.08
CA LEU A 9 10.15 2.66 -9.11
C LEU A 9 10.17 3.21 -7.68
N VAL A 10 9.35 2.62 -6.82
CA VAL A 10 9.25 2.96 -5.41
C VAL A 10 9.38 1.69 -4.59
N THR A 11 10.21 1.72 -3.56
CA THR A 11 10.34 0.63 -2.60
C THR A 11 9.17 0.66 -1.60
N VAL A 12 8.56 -0.50 -1.36
CA VAL A 12 7.42 -0.64 -0.44
C VAL A 12 7.79 -1.67 0.62
N SER A 13 7.67 -1.31 1.90
CA SER A 13 7.92 -2.21 3.03
C SER A 13 6.68 -3.05 3.32
N LEU A 14 6.77 -4.38 3.14
CA LEU A 14 5.67 -5.32 3.38
C LEU A 14 5.94 -6.22 4.58
N LYS A 15 4.86 -6.71 5.21
CA LYS A 15 4.90 -7.75 6.24
C LYS A 15 4.50 -9.08 5.62
N ASN A 16 5.47 -9.92 5.26
CA ASN A 16 5.24 -11.16 4.53
C ASN A 16 4.43 -10.86 3.25
N ASP A 17 3.21 -11.39 3.18
CA ASP A 17 2.31 -11.26 2.03
C ASP A 17 1.21 -10.19 2.22
N THR A 18 1.34 -9.31 3.22
CA THR A 18 0.32 -8.30 3.59
C THR A 18 0.95 -6.96 4.02
N LEU A 19 0.11 -5.97 4.32
CA LEU A 19 0.51 -4.64 4.80
C LEU A 19 0.83 -4.65 6.31
N HIS A 20 1.65 -3.71 6.78
CA HIS A 20 1.93 -3.59 8.23
C HIS A 20 0.72 -3.08 9.02
N TYR A 21 -0.04 -2.13 8.46
CA TYR A 21 -1.20 -1.50 9.08
C TYR A 21 -2.14 -0.95 8.01
N ALA A 22 -3.35 -0.56 8.42
CA ALA A 22 -4.32 0.04 7.51
C ALA A 22 -3.85 1.44 7.06
N ILE A 23 -3.85 1.68 5.76
CA ILE A 23 -3.34 2.92 5.17
C ILE A 23 -4.35 3.55 4.21
N ARG A 24 -4.35 4.88 4.18
CA ARG A 24 -5.17 5.69 3.30
C ARG A 24 -4.30 6.42 2.30
N GLY A 25 -4.76 6.51 1.06
CA GLY A 25 -4.12 7.26 -0.02
C GLY A 25 -5.09 8.20 -0.68
N THR A 26 -4.59 9.32 -1.17
CA THR A 26 -5.39 10.30 -1.88
C THR A 26 -4.68 10.78 -3.14
N HIS A 27 -5.46 11.05 -4.18
CA HIS A 27 -5.00 11.76 -5.37
C HIS A 27 -6.18 12.51 -5.99
N GLY A 28 -6.13 13.85 -5.94
CA GLY A 28 -7.28 14.68 -6.29
C GLY A 28 -8.52 14.31 -5.46
N ALA A 29 -9.64 14.07 -6.14
CA ALA A 29 -10.91 13.65 -5.51
C ALA A 29 -11.02 12.13 -5.26
N THR A 30 -9.99 11.34 -5.57
CA THR A 30 -9.97 9.89 -5.34
C THR A 30 -9.32 9.60 -4.00
N ARG A 31 -9.99 8.78 -3.19
CA ARG A 31 -9.50 8.31 -1.88
C ARG A 31 -9.48 6.79 -1.90
N VAL A 32 -8.42 6.18 -1.39
CA VAL A 32 -8.30 4.73 -1.26
C VAL A 32 -8.00 4.37 0.20
N LEU A 33 -8.55 3.25 0.63
CA LEU A 33 -8.24 2.61 1.91
C LEU A 33 -7.75 1.20 1.59
N MET A 34 -6.66 0.80 2.22
CA MET A 34 -6.12 -0.55 2.15
C MET A 34 -5.88 -1.04 3.57
N GLN A 35 -6.38 -2.22 3.88
CA GLN A 35 -6.30 -2.83 5.19
C GLN A 35 -5.65 -4.21 5.08
N PRO A 36 -4.67 -4.53 5.95
CA PRO A 36 -4.09 -5.86 5.96
C PRO A 36 -5.15 -6.91 6.25
N ALA A 37 -5.01 -8.06 5.61
CA ALA A 37 -5.89 -9.20 5.80
C ALA A 37 -5.12 -10.45 6.22
N SER A 38 -5.83 -11.37 6.87
CA SER A 38 -5.31 -12.68 7.26
C SER A 38 -4.94 -13.52 6.04
N SER A 39 -4.04 -14.49 6.25
CA SER A 39 -3.66 -15.45 5.20
C SER A 39 -4.89 -16.16 4.63
N GLY A 40 -4.93 -16.35 3.32
CA GLY A 40 -6.04 -16.98 2.60
C GLY A 40 -7.16 -16.02 2.17
N THR A 41 -7.10 -14.73 2.54
CA THR A 41 -8.12 -13.74 2.13
C THR A 41 -8.02 -13.42 0.63
N GLY A 42 -6.82 -13.44 0.07
CA GLY A 42 -6.57 -13.00 -1.29
C GLY A 42 -6.62 -11.47 -1.46
N VAL A 43 -6.59 -11.01 -2.71
CA VAL A 43 -6.59 -9.58 -3.08
C VAL A 43 -8.01 -9.11 -3.41
N ILE A 44 -8.69 -8.56 -2.40
CA ILE A 44 -10.03 -7.98 -2.54
C ILE A 44 -9.88 -6.49 -2.84
N ALA A 45 -9.85 -6.15 -4.13
CA ALA A 45 -9.62 -4.79 -4.60
C ALA A 45 -10.30 -4.55 -5.97
N GLY A 46 -10.59 -3.28 -6.28
CA GLY A 46 -11.02 -2.88 -7.63
C GLY A 46 -9.87 -3.00 -8.65
N GLY A 47 -10.18 -3.16 -9.95
CA GLY A 47 -9.20 -3.55 -10.98
C GLY A 47 -7.89 -2.75 -11.02
N GLY A 48 -7.98 -1.41 -10.96
CA GLY A 48 -6.77 -0.55 -10.94
C GLY A 48 -5.92 -0.73 -9.68
N MET A 49 -6.55 -0.94 -8.52
CA MET A 49 -5.84 -1.22 -7.27
C MET A 49 -5.25 -2.63 -7.26
N ARG A 50 -6.01 -3.62 -7.74
CA ARG A 50 -5.60 -5.03 -7.81
C ARG A 50 -4.31 -5.19 -8.60
N ALA A 51 -4.25 -4.62 -9.81
CA ALA A 51 -3.06 -4.70 -10.65
C ALA A 51 -1.81 -4.14 -9.95
N VAL A 52 -1.95 -3.03 -9.22
CA VAL A 52 -0.84 -2.44 -8.45
C VAL A 52 -0.43 -3.35 -7.30
N LEU A 53 -1.38 -3.86 -6.52
CA LEU A 53 -1.12 -4.70 -5.35
C LEU A 53 -0.45 -6.03 -5.74
N GLU A 54 -0.88 -6.64 -6.84
CA GLU A 54 -0.27 -7.84 -7.41
C GLU A 54 1.17 -7.59 -7.87
N CYS A 55 1.42 -6.46 -8.53
CA CYS A 55 2.77 -6.07 -8.97
C CYS A 55 3.73 -5.84 -7.79
N VAL A 56 3.21 -5.38 -6.66
CA VAL A 56 4.00 -5.14 -5.43
C VAL A 56 4.23 -6.44 -4.64
N GLY A 57 3.47 -7.50 -4.92
CA GLY A 57 3.60 -8.80 -4.25
C GLY A 57 2.67 -9.00 -3.05
N VAL A 58 1.66 -8.14 -2.88
CA VAL A 58 0.66 -8.31 -1.82
C VAL A 58 -0.31 -9.42 -2.21
N ARG A 59 -0.45 -10.44 -1.37
CA ARG A 59 -1.40 -11.55 -1.62
C ARG A 59 -2.67 -11.46 -0.78
N ASN A 60 -2.63 -10.80 0.37
CA ASN A 60 -3.76 -10.74 1.30
C ASN A 60 -4.06 -9.30 1.70
N VAL A 61 -5.13 -8.71 1.16
CA VAL A 61 -5.50 -7.31 1.44
C VAL A 61 -6.97 -7.02 1.13
N LEU A 62 -7.58 -6.19 1.96
CA LEU A 62 -8.89 -5.60 1.72
C LEU A 62 -8.69 -4.16 1.25
N ALA A 63 -9.21 -3.81 0.08
CA ALA A 63 -9.00 -2.49 -0.49
C ALA A 63 -10.29 -1.90 -1.07
N LYS A 64 -10.51 -0.61 -0.79
CA LYS A 64 -11.68 0.11 -1.28
C LYS A 64 -11.30 1.51 -1.77
N SER A 65 -11.82 1.88 -2.94
CA SER A 65 -11.79 3.24 -3.46
C SER A 65 -13.10 3.98 -3.15
N TYR A 66 -12.99 5.24 -2.77
CA TYR A 66 -14.08 6.18 -2.50
C TYR A 66 -13.93 7.44 -3.35
N GLY A 67 -15.04 8.14 -3.57
CA GLY A 67 -15.06 9.35 -4.40
C GLY A 67 -14.92 9.05 -5.88
N SER A 68 -14.08 9.80 -6.60
CA SER A 68 -13.86 9.61 -8.03
C SER A 68 -13.23 8.25 -8.33
N ARG A 69 -13.79 7.55 -9.34
CA ARG A 69 -13.37 6.21 -9.76
C ARG A 69 -12.53 6.22 -11.05
N ASN A 70 -11.96 7.38 -11.41
CA ASN A 70 -11.05 7.46 -12.56
C ASN A 70 -9.85 6.50 -12.35
N PRO A 71 -9.62 5.53 -13.26
CA PRO A 71 -8.58 4.51 -13.09
C PRO A 71 -7.18 5.08 -12.85
N ILE A 72 -6.83 6.18 -13.52
CA ILE A 72 -5.51 6.82 -13.39
C ILE A 72 -5.31 7.34 -11.97
N ASN A 73 -6.34 8.01 -11.42
CA ASN A 73 -6.27 8.58 -10.07
C ASN A 73 -6.32 7.50 -8.99
N VAL A 74 -7.06 6.42 -9.23
CA VAL A 74 -7.06 5.25 -8.33
C VAL A 74 -5.66 4.65 -8.24
N VAL A 75 -5.01 4.38 -9.38
CA VAL A 75 -3.64 3.85 -9.42
C VAL A 75 -2.66 4.78 -8.70
N ARG A 76 -2.72 6.10 -8.98
CA ARG A 76 -1.86 7.08 -8.32
C ARG A 76 -2.10 7.14 -6.82
N ALA A 77 -3.36 7.18 -6.36
CA ALA A 77 -3.69 7.19 -4.94
C ALA A 77 -3.21 5.92 -4.23
N THR A 78 -3.29 4.76 -4.88
CA THR A 78 -2.77 3.49 -4.37
C THR A 78 -1.25 3.53 -4.23
N ILE A 79 -0.52 4.00 -5.25
CA ILE A 79 0.94 4.13 -5.18
C ILE A 79 1.35 5.12 -4.08
N THR A 80 0.66 6.26 -3.96
CA THR A 80 0.91 7.24 -2.88
C THR A 80 0.75 6.61 -1.49
N ALA A 81 -0.29 5.81 -1.27
CA ALA A 81 -0.47 5.11 -0.01
C ALA A 81 0.65 4.10 0.26
N LEU A 82 1.01 3.27 -0.72
CA LEU A 82 2.08 2.28 -0.56
C LEU A 82 3.44 2.93 -0.30
N ALA A 83 3.75 4.04 -0.97
CA ALA A 83 4.97 4.81 -0.75
C ALA A 83 5.05 5.44 0.66
N ALA A 84 3.91 5.68 1.30
CA ALA A 84 3.83 6.22 2.66
C ALA A 84 3.87 5.14 3.75
N LEU A 85 3.83 3.86 3.38
CA LEU A 85 3.95 2.75 4.30
C LEU A 85 5.35 2.73 4.93
N ARG A 86 5.43 2.47 6.23
CA ARG A 86 6.70 2.38 6.96
C ARG A 86 6.76 1.06 7.72
N SER A 87 7.93 0.44 7.75
CA SER A 87 8.13 -0.74 8.58
C SER A 87 8.24 -0.34 10.06
N PRO A 88 7.95 -1.26 11.00
CA PRO A 88 8.27 -1.05 12.42
C PRO A 88 9.72 -0.67 12.65
N ASP A 89 10.65 -1.25 11.88
CA ASP A 89 12.10 -0.98 11.97
C ASP A 89 12.42 0.47 11.59
N ASP A 90 11.83 0.98 10.50
CA ASP A 90 12.00 2.38 10.08
C ASP A 90 11.50 3.35 11.17
N ILE A 91 10.40 3.01 11.82
CA ILE A 91 9.80 3.82 12.88
C ILE A 91 10.62 3.74 14.17
N ALA A 92 11.12 2.56 14.53
CA ALA A 92 11.98 2.34 15.68
C ALA A 92 13.28 3.14 15.55
N ALA A 93 13.95 3.04 14.40
CA ALA A 93 15.15 3.82 14.09
C ALA A 93 14.89 5.33 14.14
N LYS A 94 13.76 5.79 13.57
CA LYS A 94 13.38 7.21 13.61
C LYS A 94 13.10 7.71 15.03
N ARG A 95 12.59 6.85 15.91
CA ARG A 95 12.22 7.21 17.29
C ARG A 95 13.32 6.91 18.32
N GLY A 96 14.42 6.28 17.92
CA GLY A 96 15.50 5.86 18.83
C GLY A 96 15.05 4.80 19.84
N LYS A 97 14.09 3.96 19.45
CA LYS A 97 13.50 2.89 20.30
C LYS A 97 13.82 1.52 19.73
N SER A 98 13.66 0.47 20.53
CA SER A 98 13.71 -0.90 20.03
C SER A 98 12.43 -1.23 19.24
N VAL A 99 12.49 -2.24 18.37
CA VAL A 99 11.33 -2.71 17.60
C VAL A 99 10.25 -3.26 18.52
N GLU A 100 10.64 -3.92 19.61
CA GLU A 100 9.75 -4.46 20.64
C GLU A 100 8.95 -3.36 21.34
N GLU A 101 9.55 -2.20 21.61
CA GLU A 101 8.85 -1.05 22.21
C GLU A 101 7.84 -0.38 21.25
N ILE A 102 7.96 -0.61 19.94
CA ILE A 102 7.08 -0.05 18.91
C ILE A 102 5.97 -1.02 18.52
N ALA A 103 6.27 -2.31 18.51
CA ALA A 103 5.34 -3.38 18.14
C ALA A 103 4.63 -4.04 19.35
N GLY A 104 5.05 -3.67 20.56
CA GLY A 104 4.55 -4.18 21.85
C GLY A 104 3.06 -3.97 22.07
#